data_AF-A0A848Y441-F1
#
_entry.id   AF-A0A848Y441-F1
#
_cell.length_a   1.000
_cell.length_b   1.000
_cell.length_c   1.000
_cell.angle_alpha   90.00
_cell.angle_beta   90.00
_cell.angle_gamma   90.00
#
_symmetry.space_group_name_H-M   'P 1'
#
loop_
_entity.id
_entity.type
_entity.pdbx_description
1 polymer ?
#
loop_
_entity_poly.entity_id
_entity_poly.type
_entity_poly.pdbx_seq_one_letter_code
_entity_poly.pdbx_strand_id
1 'polypeptide(L)'
;METTTVAFAPKTLSGIDVVDDIWGGLYRGGSYLTYGRAASGRGLLTLMFTQTGTLLEEPCLFIAPDRPKDLMIQAASIGFDLHQAYESGLVRLMRIPPLFNLQNIGDEGVAKALRDLVSIIRQHRPSRVVINDFTPFVLFRSFDRLRSEFVHMLEQIDSLDTTLLLGIAEPGSQRSEEVIEFMKNQMTGALHLELTSEDPSSTSRRLTMVPHIGHIRHETVENWDLESLIESGAKLAASIQMLPARQTPRPVSEPVAQQAAPELGYEVADMMTEPRYDEPVLTDAPPAAPEIDLADNAAPVIEQPLVQPPAPLAYEEPTYEAPAYEAPAYEEPSYEAPTYEAPAYEASAFDEPTYEAPAYEAPVMDEVPMPEPEPEPEISYTDRAGFSTLLQQHFVQREVADTPFLLLAMRMDRGDGRGSRPFDFEFILDLVHEALREQDAMLADMEQERLVVLLGNSRPEEAQAFFSRLKNRLRQDAPQQADHLLHSVSAIVVPDGKPFQNAEEFLTYALDEG
;
A
#
# COMPACT_ATOMS: atom_id res chain seq x y z
N MET A 1 13.10 33.40 -41.95
CA MET A 1 11.72 33.31 -41.44
C MET A 1 11.45 31.84 -41.21
N GLU A 2 11.73 31.36 -40.01
CA GLU A 2 11.34 30.01 -39.61
C GLU A 2 9.82 29.98 -39.54
N THR A 3 9.20 29.19 -40.40
CA THR A 3 7.78 28.88 -40.33
C THR A 3 7.56 28.06 -39.07
N THR A 4 7.23 28.72 -37.96
CA THR A 4 6.66 28.07 -36.77
C THR A 4 5.34 27.45 -37.20
N THR A 5 5.39 26.19 -37.62
CA THR A 5 4.19 25.35 -37.76
C THR A 5 3.56 25.26 -36.39
N VAL A 6 2.48 26.02 -36.19
CA VAL A 6 1.61 25.87 -35.04
C VAL A 6 1.06 24.45 -35.11
N ALA A 7 1.60 23.56 -34.28
CA ALA A 7 1.02 22.24 -34.11
C ALA A 7 -0.35 22.43 -33.45
N PHE A 8 -1.42 22.17 -34.19
CA PHE A 8 -2.80 22.39 -33.74
C PHE A 8 -3.18 21.60 -32.47
N ALA A 9 -2.41 20.55 -32.13
CA ALA A 9 -2.49 19.81 -30.86
C ALA A 9 -1.07 19.32 -30.48
N PRO A 10 -0.32 20.05 -29.63
CA PRO A 10 1.06 19.70 -29.31
C PRO A 10 1.14 18.45 -28.42
N LYS A 11 2.18 17.64 -28.63
CA LYS A 11 2.50 16.48 -27.78
C LYS A 11 3.70 16.76 -26.87
N THR A 12 3.80 16.03 -25.78
CA THR A 12 4.91 16.01 -24.84
C THR A 12 5.41 14.58 -24.64
N LEU A 13 6.71 14.42 -24.41
CA LEU A 13 7.28 13.10 -24.12
C LEU A 13 6.73 12.59 -22.79
N SER A 14 6.29 11.35 -22.78
CA SER A 14 5.84 10.66 -21.58
C SER A 14 7.01 10.09 -20.78
N GLY A 15 8.12 9.77 -21.45
CA GLY A 15 9.23 9.00 -20.90
C GLY A 15 8.97 7.52 -20.78
N ILE A 16 7.83 7.06 -21.29
CA ILE A 16 7.48 5.65 -21.42
C ILE A 16 7.79 5.31 -22.88
N ASP A 17 8.90 4.61 -23.10
CA ASP A 17 9.49 4.37 -24.44
C ASP A 17 8.44 3.92 -25.46
N VAL A 18 7.62 2.94 -25.06
CA VAL A 18 6.54 2.38 -25.87
C VAL A 18 5.50 3.43 -26.28
N VAL A 19 5.11 4.32 -25.36
CA VAL A 19 4.17 5.42 -25.64
C VAL A 19 4.81 6.46 -26.55
N ASP A 20 6.07 6.80 -26.30
CA ASP A 20 6.77 7.82 -27.07
C ASP A 20 7.07 7.35 -28.50
N ASP A 21 7.40 6.07 -28.70
CA ASP A 21 7.66 5.47 -30.01
C ASP A 21 6.38 5.26 -30.83
N ILE A 22 5.29 4.81 -30.21
CA ILE A 22 4.06 4.43 -30.91
C ILE A 22 3.11 5.60 -31.07
N TRP A 23 2.91 6.39 -30.01
CA TRP A 23 2.03 7.56 -30.04
C TRP A 23 2.78 8.85 -30.35
N GLY A 24 4.12 8.90 -30.32
CA GLY A 24 4.86 10.15 -30.45
C GLY A 24 4.72 11.03 -29.20
N GLY A 25 4.46 10.40 -28.05
CA GLY A 25 4.14 11.04 -26.78
C GLY A 25 2.65 11.30 -26.57
N LEU A 26 2.37 12.02 -25.49
CA LEU A 26 1.02 12.34 -25.02
C LEU A 26 0.61 13.75 -25.47
N TYR A 27 -0.65 13.97 -25.84
CA TYR A 27 -1.18 15.32 -26.04
C TYR A 27 -1.07 16.15 -24.77
N ARG A 28 -0.56 17.38 -24.91
CA ARG A 28 -0.59 18.39 -23.84
C ARG A 28 -2.03 18.75 -23.50
N GLY A 29 -2.30 18.89 -22.21
CA GLY A 29 -3.67 19.05 -21.71
C GLY A 29 -4.51 17.77 -21.80
N GLY A 30 -3.95 16.66 -22.29
CA GLY A 30 -4.66 15.39 -22.39
C GLY A 30 -4.72 14.65 -21.06
N SER A 31 -5.75 13.81 -20.91
CA SER A 31 -5.98 12.96 -19.74
C SER A 31 -5.76 11.49 -20.08
N TYR A 32 -5.01 10.76 -19.25
CA TYR A 32 -4.66 9.37 -19.47
C TYR A 32 -4.91 8.51 -18.24
N LEU A 33 -5.56 7.35 -18.44
CA LEU A 33 -5.78 6.37 -17.38
C LEU A 33 -4.69 5.30 -17.42
N THR A 34 -4.07 5.00 -16.29
CA THR A 34 -3.22 3.82 -16.09
C THR A 34 -3.92 2.85 -15.15
N TYR A 35 -4.12 1.61 -15.55
CA TYR A 35 -4.76 0.60 -14.70
C TYR A 35 -4.10 -0.77 -14.82
N GLY A 36 -4.31 -1.62 -13.81
CA GLY A 36 -3.65 -2.92 -13.73
C GLY A 36 -3.49 -3.42 -12.30
N ARG A 37 -3.09 -4.69 -12.17
CA ARG A 37 -2.92 -5.38 -10.87
C ARG A 37 -1.91 -4.67 -9.98
N ALA A 38 -1.97 -4.94 -8.68
CA ALA A 38 -0.87 -4.60 -7.78
C ALA A 38 0.46 -5.19 -8.33
N ALA A 39 1.57 -4.46 -8.13
CA ALA A 39 2.91 -4.83 -8.65
C ALA A 39 3.07 -4.90 -10.19
N SER A 40 2.07 -4.49 -10.96
CA SER A 40 2.16 -4.43 -12.44
C SER A 40 3.11 -3.33 -12.96
N GLY A 41 3.56 -2.40 -12.11
CA GLY A 41 4.47 -1.31 -12.49
C GLY A 41 3.79 0.06 -12.71
N ARG A 42 2.50 0.22 -12.38
CA ARG A 42 1.79 1.50 -12.48
C ARG A 42 2.51 2.66 -11.78
N GLY A 43 2.99 2.43 -10.56
CA GLY A 43 3.75 3.43 -9.80
C GLY A 43 5.09 3.80 -10.43
N LEU A 44 5.73 2.88 -11.14
CA LEU A 44 6.97 3.17 -11.87
C LEU A 44 6.67 4.04 -13.10
N LEU A 45 5.62 3.73 -13.87
CA LEU A 45 5.19 4.57 -15.00
C LEU A 45 4.88 6.00 -14.58
N THR A 46 4.20 6.18 -13.46
CA THR A 46 3.85 7.52 -12.97
C THR A 46 5.08 8.31 -12.53
N LEU A 47 6.08 7.64 -11.92
CA LEU A 47 7.37 8.24 -11.60
C LEU A 47 8.19 8.58 -12.85
N MET A 48 8.21 7.72 -13.87
CA MET A 48 8.87 8.01 -15.16
C MET A 48 8.25 9.22 -15.87
N PHE A 49 6.91 9.31 -15.85
CA PHE A 49 6.20 10.48 -16.38
C PHE A 49 6.57 11.78 -15.67
N THR A 50 6.80 11.69 -14.35
CA THR A 50 7.22 12.81 -13.50
C THR A 50 8.68 13.17 -13.72
N GLN A 51 9.57 12.19 -13.78
CA GLN A 51 11.00 12.36 -14.11
C GLN A 51 11.15 13.09 -15.45
N THR A 52 10.39 12.67 -16.46
CA THR A 52 10.41 13.29 -17.79
C THR A 52 9.95 14.74 -17.76
N GLY A 53 8.94 15.06 -16.94
CA GLY A 53 8.54 16.44 -16.68
C GLY A 53 9.67 17.27 -16.08
N THR A 54 10.33 16.75 -15.04
CA THR A 54 11.49 17.39 -14.39
C THR A 54 12.63 17.63 -15.39
N LEU A 55 12.95 16.64 -16.24
CA LEU A 55 13.97 16.76 -17.29
C LEU A 55 13.62 17.80 -18.36
N LEU A 56 12.32 18.04 -18.58
CA LEU A 56 11.80 19.07 -19.49
C LEU A 56 11.55 20.43 -18.81
N GLU A 57 11.93 20.57 -17.53
CA GLU A 57 11.69 21.75 -16.69
C GLU A 57 10.19 22.11 -16.56
N GLU A 58 9.33 21.09 -16.61
CA GLU A 58 7.88 21.22 -16.48
C GLU A 58 7.45 21.04 -15.00
N PRO A 59 6.74 22.01 -14.38
CA PRO A 59 6.24 21.84 -13.01
C PRO A 59 5.29 20.65 -12.91
N CYS A 60 5.58 19.75 -11.98
CA CYS A 60 4.85 18.51 -11.76
C CYS A 60 4.19 18.49 -10.38
N LEU A 61 2.94 18.04 -10.33
CA LEU A 61 2.23 17.74 -9.08
C LEU A 61 2.01 16.24 -9.01
N PHE A 62 2.60 15.59 -8.01
CA PHE A 62 2.49 14.16 -7.78
C PHE A 62 1.69 13.88 -6.51
N ILE A 63 0.59 13.16 -6.68
CA ILE A 63 -0.37 12.88 -5.62
C ILE A 63 -0.43 11.37 -5.38
N ALA A 64 -0.12 10.92 -4.17
CA ALA A 64 -0.09 9.50 -3.84
C ALA A 64 -0.42 9.22 -2.35
N PRO A 65 -0.87 7.99 -2.01
CA PRO A 65 -1.06 7.59 -0.62
C PRO A 65 0.25 7.23 0.11
N ASP A 66 1.27 6.83 -0.66
CA ASP A 66 2.59 6.39 -0.22
C ASP A 66 3.30 7.44 0.64
N ARG A 67 4.27 7.01 1.47
CA ARG A 67 5.10 7.94 2.23
C ARG A 67 6.15 8.58 1.31
N PRO A 68 6.59 9.82 1.58
CA PRO A 68 7.57 10.49 0.73
C PRO A 68 8.87 9.68 0.59
N LYS A 69 9.34 9.09 1.70
CA LYS A 69 10.52 8.23 1.74
C LYS A 69 10.39 7.01 0.82
N ASP A 70 9.22 6.38 0.79
CA ASP A 70 8.99 5.19 -0.04
C ASP A 70 8.97 5.56 -1.53
N LEU A 71 8.36 6.70 -1.88
CA LEU A 71 8.40 7.25 -3.24
C LEU A 71 9.81 7.60 -3.68
N MET A 72 10.63 8.18 -2.80
CA MET A 72 12.04 8.47 -3.11
C MET A 72 12.85 7.20 -3.39
N ILE A 73 12.63 6.13 -2.62
CA ILE A 73 13.27 4.83 -2.85
C ILE A 73 12.85 4.25 -4.20
N GLN A 74 11.55 4.30 -4.52
CA GLN A 74 11.04 3.84 -5.81
C GLN A 74 11.60 4.66 -6.97
N ALA A 75 11.66 5.99 -6.84
CA ALA A 75 12.23 6.87 -7.86
C ALA A 75 13.73 6.60 -8.09
N ALA A 76 14.49 6.35 -7.01
CA ALA A 76 15.91 6.02 -7.11
C ALA A 76 16.16 4.73 -7.93
N SER A 77 15.24 3.76 -7.89
CA SER A 77 15.36 2.51 -8.66
C SER A 77 15.34 2.72 -10.19
N ILE A 78 14.79 3.84 -10.67
CA ILE A 78 14.77 4.23 -12.09
C ILE A 78 15.72 5.41 -12.38
N GLY A 79 16.66 5.69 -11.47
CA GLY A 79 17.61 6.79 -11.61
C GLY A 79 16.96 8.18 -11.52
N PHE A 80 15.80 8.31 -10.88
CA PHE A 80 15.13 9.58 -10.66
C PHE A 80 15.41 10.12 -9.25
N ASP A 81 16.20 11.19 -9.15
CA ASP A 81 16.37 11.92 -7.90
C ASP A 81 15.14 12.80 -7.60
N LEU A 82 14.12 12.16 -7.03
CA LEU A 82 12.88 12.83 -6.64
C LEU A 82 13.10 13.86 -5.52
N HIS A 83 14.11 13.66 -4.66
CA HIS A 83 14.42 14.59 -3.57
C HIS A 83 14.90 15.93 -4.14
N GLN A 84 15.88 15.89 -5.04
CA GLN A 84 16.36 17.10 -5.72
C GLN A 84 15.24 17.78 -6.51
N ALA A 85 14.39 17.01 -7.19
CA ALA A 85 13.26 17.55 -7.94
C ALA A 85 12.24 18.27 -7.03
N TYR A 86 12.01 17.75 -5.82
CA TYR A 86 11.19 18.39 -4.81
C TYR A 86 11.82 19.70 -4.29
N GLU A 87 13.10 19.65 -3.88
CA GLU A 87 13.84 20.81 -3.36
C GLU A 87 13.94 21.95 -4.37
N SER A 88 14.12 21.62 -5.66
CA SER A 88 14.21 22.60 -6.74
C SER A 88 12.90 23.36 -7.01
N GLY A 89 11.78 22.88 -6.50
CA GLY A 89 10.47 23.45 -6.79
C GLY A 89 9.74 22.82 -7.98
N LEU A 90 10.41 21.98 -8.77
CA LEU A 90 9.85 21.38 -9.98
C LEU A 90 8.80 20.32 -9.67
N VAL A 91 8.96 19.57 -8.58
CA VAL A 91 7.96 18.60 -8.13
C VAL A 91 7.33 19.06 -6.82
N ARG A 92 6.01 18.98 -6.76
CA ARG A 92 5.24 19.08 -5.51
C ARG A 92 4.67 17.71 -5.19
N LEU A 93 4.92 17.25 -3.97
CA LEU A 93 4.46 15.98 -3.46
C LEU A 93 3.27 16.23 -2.54
N MET A 94 2.12 15.64 -2.85
CA MET A 94 0.94 15.72 -1.99
C MET A 94 0.46 14.34 -1.61
N ARG A 95 0.11 14.21 -0.34
CA ARG A 95 -0.41 12.95 0.17
C ARG A 95 -1.92 12.98 0.09
N ILE A 96 -2.50 11.93 -0.49
CA ILE A 96 -3.89 11.61 -0.19
C ILE A 96 -3.84 10.89 1.16
N PRO A 97 -4.32 11.50 2.27
CA PRO A 97 -4.44 10.76 3.50
C PRO A 97 -5.22 9.47 3.21
N PRO A 98 -4.85 8.31 3.77
CA PRO A 98 -5.63 7.09 3.61
C PRO A 98 -7.04 7.46 4.06
N LEU A 99 -7.98 7.48 3.11
CA LEU A 99 -9.30 8.02 3.36
C LEU A 99 -10.02 7.01 4.27
N PHE A 100 -9.83 7.19 5.57
CA PHE A 100 -10.43 6.39 6.64
C PHE A 100 -11.94 6.35 6.39
N ASN A 101 -12.43 5.18 5.96
CA ASN A 101 -13.81 4.84 5.65
C ASN A 101 -14.57 5.81 4.72
N LEU A 102 -14.20 5.89 3.44
CA LEU A 102 -15.02 6.57 2.41
C LEU A 102 -16.44 6.01 2.27
N GLN A 103 -16.65 4.73 2.61
CA GLN A 103 -18.00 4.17 2.71
C GLN A 103 -18.90 4.98 3.66
N ASN A 104 -18.31 5.60 4.69
CA ASN A 104 -19.03 6.38 5.72
C ASN A 104 -19.16 7.87 5.38
N ILE A 105 -18.25 8.42 4.57
CA ILE A 105 -18.28 9.83 4.13
C ILE A 105 -19.45 10.07 3.16
N GLY A 106 -19.79 9.04 2.37
CA GLY A 106 -20.86 9.09 1.37
C GLY A 106 -20.49 9.95 0.16
N ASP A 107 -21.35 9.91 -0.86
CA ASP A 107 -21.08 10.51 -2.17
C ASP A 107 -20.73 12.02 -2.11
N GLU A 108 -21.25 12.76 -1.12
CA GLU A 108 -20.98 14.19 -0.99
C GLU A 108 -19.53 14.49 -0.60
N GLY A 109 -18.96 13.74 0.33
CA GLY A 109 -17.59 14.01 0.72
C GLY A 109 -16.59 13.49 -0.31
N VAL A 110 -16.90 12.43 -1.07
CA VAL A 110 -16.09 12.04 -2.24
C VAL A 110 -16.12 13.15 -3.30
N ALA A 111 -17.32 13.68 -3.61
CA ALA A 111 -17.47 14.81 -4.52
C ALA A 111 -16.73 16.07 -4.04
N LYS A 112 -16.77 16.35 -2.72
CA LYS A 112 -15.97 17.44 -2.12
C LYS A 112 -14.47 17.20 -2.33
N ALA A 113 -13.99 16.00 -2.10
CA ALA A 113 -12.58 15.66 -2.28
C ALA A 113 -12.12 15.84 -3.74
N LEU A 114 -12.96 15.50 -4.72
CA LEU A 114 -12.72 15.79 -6.14
C LEU A 114 -12.60 17.31 -6.41
N ARG A 115 -13.50 18.11 -5.83
CA ARG A 115 -13.44 19.58 -5.97
C ARG A 115 -12.21 20.18 -5.29
N ASP A 116 -11.84 19.68 -4.12
CA ASP A 116 -10.63 20.11 -3.40
C ASP A 116 -9.37 19.79 -4.23
N LEU A 117 -9.31 18.61 -4.83
CA LEU A 117 -8.25 18.22 -5.75
C LEU A 117 -8.13 19.17 -6.95
N VAL A 118 -9.25 19.53 -7.60
CA VAL A 118 -9.22 20.52 -8.69
C VAL A 118 -8.73 21.89 -8.20
N SER A 119 -9.13 22.31 -7.00
CA SER A 119 -8.67 23.56 -6.39
C SER A 119 -7.14 23.56 -6.22
N ILE A 120 -6.57 22.45 -5.73
CA ILE A 120 -5.13 22.27 -5.57
C ILE A 120 -4.40 22.35 -6.92
N ILE A 121 -4.90 21.65 -7.94
CA ILE A 121 -4.31 21.68 -9.28
C ILE A 121 -4.35 23.12 -9.83
N ARG A 122 -5.47 23.83 -9.66
CA ARG A 122 -5.61 25.22 -10.09
C ARG A 122 -4.67 26.18 -9.36
N GLN A 123 -4.41 25.94 -8.08
CA GLN A 123 -3.51 26.74 -7.27
C GLN A 123 -2.05 26.58 -7.73
N HIS A 124 -1.62 25.35 -7.99
CA HIS A 124 -0.23 25.05 -8.34
C HIS A 124 0.06 25.22 -9.84
N ARG A 125 -0.97 25.18 -10.70
CA ARG A 125 -0.87 25.21 -12.17
C ARG A 125 0.26 24.35 -12.73
N PRO A 126 0.32 23.06 -12.39
CA PRO A 126 1.34 22.17 -12.91
C PRO A 126 1.13 21.94 -14.41
N SER A 127 2.22 21.73 -15.13
CA SER A 127 2.19 21.23 -16.52
C SER A 127 1.81 19.74 -16.56
N ARG A 128 2.17 18.98 -15.52
CA ARG A 128 1.87 17.56 -15.37
C ARG A 128 1.26 17.25 -14.00
N VAL A 129 0.17 16.50 -13.97
CA VAL A 129 -0.41 15.96 -12.75
C VAL A 129 -0.38 14.45 -12.81
N VAL A 130 0.11 13.85 -11.74
CA VAL A 130 -0.03 12.43 -11.46
C VAL A 130 -0.91 12.25 -10.24
N ILE A 131 -1.90 11.37 -10.36
CA ILE A 131 -2.60 10.80 -9.21
C ILE A 131 -2.36 9.30 -9.23
N ASN A 132 -1.43 8.83 -8.40
CA ASN A 132 -0.93 7.45 -8.46
C ASN A 132 -2.00 6.42 -8.09
N ASP A 133 -2.90 6.80 -7.18
CA ASP A 133 -4.07 6.01 -6.82
C ASP A 133 -5.33 6.87 -6.76
N PHE A 134 -6.18 6.69 -7.76
CA PHE A 134 -7.47 7.35 -7.93
C PHE A 134 -8.63 6.50 -7.39
N THR A 135 -8.37 5.26 -6.96
CA THR A 135 -9.37 4.34 -6.41
C THR A 135 -10.27 4.99 -5.35
N PRO A 136 -9.75 5.80 -4.40
CA PRO A 136 -10.60 6.40 -3.39
C PRO A 136 -11.63 7.40 -3.94
N PHE A 137 -11.35 8.03 -5.09
CA PHE A 137 -12.23 9.03 -5.69
C PHE A 137 -13.36 8.42 -6.53
N VAL A 138 -13.37 7.10 -6.71
CA VAL A 138 -14.44 6.40 -7.46
C VAL A 138 -15.44 5.67 -6.56
N LEU A 139 -15.28 5.76 -5.23
CA LEU A 139 -16.12 5.08 -4.23
C LEU A 139 -17.47 5.77 -3.99
N PHE A 140 -18.22 6.04 -5.06
CA PHE A 140 -19.58 6.55 -4.99
C PHE A 140 -20.59 5.40 -4.86
N ARG A 141 -21.64 5.61 -4.07
CA ARG A 141 -22.82 4.74 -4.00
C ARG A 141 -23.67 4.88 -5.26
N SER A 142 -23.82 6.09 -5.80
CA SER A 142 -24.51 6.34 -7.07
C SER A 142 -23.52 6.42 -8.24
N PHE A 143 -23.68 5.53 -9.22
CA PHE A 143 -22.87 5.55 -10.43
C PHE A 143 -23.12 6.81 -11.27
N ASP A 144 -24.37 7.25 -11.41
CA ASP A 144 -24.69 8.49 -12.15
C ASP A 144 -24.02 9.71 -11.54
N ARG A 145 -23.92 9.74 -10.21
CA ARG A 145 -23.25 10.82 -9.51
C ARG A 145 -21.74 10.80 -9.76
N LEU A 146 -21.10 9.64 -9.67
CA LEU A 146 -19.70 9.47 -10.08
C LEU A 146 -19.48 10.00 -11.50
N ARG A 147 -20.32 9.60 -12.45
CA ARG A 147 -20.21 10.03 -13.84
C ARG A 147 -20.24 11.55 -13.96
N SER A 148 -21.21 12.21 -13.30
CA SER A 148 -21.33 13.66 -13.34
C SER A 148 -20.14 14.38 -12.70
N GLU A 149 -19.67 13.93 -11.53
CA GLU A 149 -18.58 14.59 -10.81
C GLU A 149 -17.23 14.36 -11.51
N PHE A 150 -17.02 13.17 -12.09
CA PHE A 150 -15.80 12.86 -12.85
C PHE A 150 -15.70 13.68 -14.14
N VAL A 151 -16.79 13.76 -14.93
CA VAL A 151 -16.81 14.62 -16.13
C VAL A 151 -16.58 16.08 -15.76
N HIS A 152 -17.25 16.56 -14.70
CA HIS A 152 -17.06 17.93 -14.24
C HIS A 152 -15.61 18.21 -13.80
N MET A 153 -14.97 17.26 -13.13
CA MET A 153 -13.57 17.35 -12.75
C MET A 153 -12.64 17.44 -13.97
N LEU A 154 -12.84 16.59 -14.98
CA LEU A 154 -12.07 16.65 -16.23
C LEU A 154 -12.25 17.99 -16.94
N GLU A 155 -13.48 18.47 -17.12
CA GLU A 155 -13.76 19.77 -17.75
C GLU A 155 -13.05 20.94 -17.04
N GLN A 156 -12.98 20.89 -15.71
CA GLN A 156 -12.28 21.92 -14.94
C GLN A 156 -10.75 21.84 -15.08
N ILE A 157 -10.19 20.63 -15.23
CA ILE A 157 -8.75 20.42 -15.44
C ILE A 157 -8.34 20.77 -16.87
N ASP A 158 -9.16 20.44 -17.88
CA ASP A 158 -8.91 20.72 -19.30
C ASP A 158 -8.66 22.22 -19.55
N SER A 159 -9.33 23.08 -18.76
CA SER A 159 -9.15 24.54 -18.83
C SER A 159 -7.75 25.04 -18.39
N LEU A 160 -6.92 24.17 -17.81
CA LEU A 160 -5.61 24.50 -17.22
C LEU A 160 -4.41 24.12 -18.11
N ASP A 161 -4.63 23.47 -19.26
CA ASP A 161 -3.57 22.93 -20.15
C ASP A 161 -2.60 21.97 -19.41
N THR A 162 -3.13 21.29 -18.38
CA THR A 162 -2.39 20.33 -17.55
C THR A 162 -2.54 18.92 -18.14
N THR A 163 -1.42 18.23 -18.35
CA THR A 163 -1.47 16.81 -18.77
C THR A 163 -1.68 15.93 -17.55
N LEU A 164 -2.76 15.14 -17.54
CA LEU A 164 -3.21 14.36 -16.38
C LEU A 164 -2.95 12.86 -16.59
N LEU A 165 -2.32 12.21 -15.60
CA LEU A 165 -2.14 10.76 -15.54
C LEU A 165 -2.80 10.21 -14.25
N LEU A 166 -3.84 9.39 -14.40
CA LEU A 166 -4.60 8.81 -13.30
C LEU A 166 -4.32 7.31 -13.19
N GLY A 167 -3.83 6.86 -12.03
CA GLY A 167 -3.65 5.45 -11.73
C GLY A 167 -4.86 4.85 -11.00
N ILE A 168 -5.43 3.76 -11.48
CA ILE A 168 -6.45 2.97 -10.73
C ILE A 168 -6.09 1.48 -10.69
N ALA A 169 -6.42 0.78 -9.60
CA ALA A 169 -6.24 -0.67 -9.54
C ALA A 169 -7.15 -1.40 -10.53
N GLU A 170 -6.77 -2.61 -10.95
CA GLU A 170 -7.62 -3.47 -11.78
C GLU A 170 -8.97 -3.77 -11.09
N PRO A 171 -10.10 -3.85 -11.82
CA PRO A 171 -11.39 -4.07 -11.19
C PRO A 171 -11.49 -5.49 -10.65
N GLY A 172 -11.86 -5.62 -9.37
CA GLY A 172 -12.17 -6.91 -8.74
C GLY A 172 -13.66 -7.27 -8.73
N SER A 173 -14.51 -6.44 -9.35
CA SER A 173 -15.97 -6.64 -9.40
C SER A 173 -16.55 -6.07 -10.70
N GLN A 174 -17.71 -6.58 -11.13
CA GLN A 174 -18.43 -6.07 -12.31
C GLN A 174 -18.72 -4.56 -12.22
N ARG A 175 -19.06 -4.07 -11.02
CA ARG A 175 -19.26 -2.64 -10.77
C ARG A 175 -17.97 -1.83 -10.99
N SER A 176 -16.82 -2.37 -10.57
CA SER A 176 -15.53 -1.72 -10.79
C SER A 176 -15.13 -1.71 -12.27
N GLU A 177 -15.49 -2.77 -13.02
CA GLU A 177 -15.29 -2.81 -14.47
C GLU A 177 -16.09 -1.71 -15.17
N GLU A 178 -17.37 -1.56 -14.83
CA GLU A 178 -18.23 -0.49 -15.39
C GLU A 178 -17.66 0.91 -15.12
N VAL A 179 -17.09 1.12 -13.93
CA VAL A 179 -16.43 2.38 -13.56
C VAL A 179 -15.20 2.64 -14.41
N ILE A 180 -14.31 1.66 -14.53
CA ILE A 180 -13.08 1.80 -15.31
C ILE A 180 -13.40 1.98 -16.78
N GLU A 181 -14.35 1.22 -17.32
CA GLU A 181 -14.77 1.35 -18.71
C GLU A 181 -15.41 2.71 -18.99
N PHE A 182 -16.24 3.23 -18.08
CA PHE A 182 -16.72 4.60 -18.17
C PHE A 182 -15.57 5.61 -18.20
N MET A 183 -14.63 5.54 -17.25
CA MET A 183 -13.49 6.46 -17.16
C MET A 183 -12.62 6.42 -18.42
N LYS A 184 -12.26 5.22 -18.91
CA LYS A 184 -11.50 5.03 -20.16
C LYS A 184 -12.13 5.82 -21.30
N ASN A 185 -13.44 5.69 -21.46
CA ASN A 185 -14.20 6.35 -22.52
C ASN A 185 -14.35 7.87 -22.37
N GLN A 186 -14.02 8.45 -21.21
CA GLN A 186 -13.99 9.91 -21.02
C GLN A 186 -12.59 10.52 -21.19
N MET A 187 -11.53 9.71 -21.23
CA MET A 187 -10.15 10.17 -21.23
C MET A 187 -9.54 10.14 -22.64
N THR A 188 -8.39 10.80 -22.85
CA THR A 188 -7.70 10.85 -24.15
C THR A 188 -7.15 9.48 -24.57
N GLY A 189 -6.69 8.69 -23.60
CA GLY A 189 -6.20 7.33 -23.82
C GLY A 189 -6.12 6.55 -22.51
N ALA A 190 -5.95 5.23 -22.62
CA ALA A 190 -5.76 4.34 -21.48
C ALA A 190 -4.54 3.44 -21.69
N LEU A 191 -3.87 3.10 -20.59
CA LEU A 191 -2.67 2.28 -20.49
C LEU A 191 -2.97 1.15 -19.49
N HIS A 192 -3.14 -0.07 -19.99
CA HIS A 192 -3.40 -1.25 -19.18
C HIS A 192 -2.12 -2.04 -18.96
N LEU A 193 -1.79 -2.34 -17.71
CA LEU A 193 -0.61 -3.10 -17.34
C LEU A 193 -1.00 -4.46 -16.77
N GLU A 194 -0.52 -5.51 -17.44
CA GLU A 194 -0.73 -6.89 -17.05
C GLU A 194 0.61 -7.54 -16.71
N LEU A 195 0.59 -8.49 -15.77
CA LEU A 195 1.75 -9.33 -15.48
C LEU A 195 1.82 -10.41 -16.57
N THR A 196 2.96 -10.53 -17.26
CA THR A 196 3.12 -11.55 -18.32
C THR A 196 3.31 -12.96 -17.75
N SER A 197 3.75 -13.05 -16.50
CA SER A 197 3.98 -14.28 -15.74
C SER A 197 3.48 -14.10 -14.32
N GLU A 198 2.98 -15.18 -13.72
CA GLU A 198 2.68 -15.23 -12.28
C GLU A 198 3.94 -15.41 -11.42
N ASP A 199 5.10 -15.61 -12.05
CA ASP A 199 6.39 -15.63 -11.37
C ASP A 199 6.67 -14.28 -10.68
N PRO A 200 6.79 -14.24 -9.34
CA PRO A 200 7.06 -13.01 -8.59
C PRO A 200 8.36 -12.31 -8.98
N SER A 201 9.31 -13.05 -9.56
CA SER A 201 10.60 -12.52 -10.01
C SER A 201 10.55 -11.96 -11.44
N SER A 202 9.47 -12.19 -12.18
CA SER A 202 9.37 -11.71 -13.55
C SER A 202 9.27 -10.19 -13.56
N THR A 203 10.15 -9.56 -14.34
CA THR A 203 10.11 -8.13 -14.67
C THR A 203 9.29 -7.85 -15.93
N SER A 204 8.84 -8.88 -16.64
CA SER A 204 8.06 -8.74 -17.86
C SER A 204 6.60 -8.38 -17.57
N ARG A 205 6.16 -7.30 -18.20
CA ARG A 205 4.80 -6.78 -18.18
C ARG A 205 4.26 -6.75 -19.60
N ARG A 206 2.95 -6.74 -19.73
CA ARG A 206 2.26 -6.47 -20.98
C ARG A 206 1.58 -5.11 -20.83
N LEU A 207 1.97 -4.15 -21.67
CA LEU A 207 1.39 -2.82 -21.72
C LEU A 207 0.46 -2.74 -22.93
N THR A 208 -0.83 -2.61 -22.67
CA THR A 208 -1.87 -2.42 -23.70
C THR A 208 -2.30 -0.96 -23.72
N MET A 209 -2.12 -0.30 -24.85
CA MET A 209 -2.40 1.12 -25.03
C MET A 209 -3.65 1.31 -25.90
N VAL A 210 -4.69 1.92 -25.34
CA VAL A 210 -5.99 2.10 -25.99
C VAL A 210 -6.23 3.59 -26.27
N PRO A 211 -6.19 4.02 -27.54
CA PRO A 211 -6.48 5.41 -27.90
C PRO A 211 -8.00 5.67 -27.88
N HIS A 212 -8.41 6.80 -27.32
CA HIS A 212 -9.82 7.23 -27.37
C HIS A 212 -9.96 8.53 -28.17
N ILE A 213 -8.96 9.42 -28.11
CA ILE A 213 -8.93 10.68 -28.86
C ILE A 213 -7.54 10.89 -29.51
N GLY A 214 -7.54 11.21 -30.81
CA GLY A 214 -6.39 11.76 -31.56
C GLY A 214 -5.26 10.79 -31.92
N HIS A 215 -4.98 9.78 -31.10
CA HIS A 215 -3.95 8.78 -31.37
C HIS A 215 -4.41 7.80 -32.46
N ILE A 216 -3.69 7.78 -33.59
CA ILE A 216 -4.11 7.07 -34.83
C ILE A 216 -3.85 5.56 -34.78
N ARG A 217 -2.82 5.15 -34.04
CA ARG A 217 -2.49 3.72 -33.86
C ARG A 217 -3.43 3.15 -32.82
N HIS A 218 -4.27 2.20 -33.26
CA HIS A 218 -5.29 1.49 -32.50
C HIS A 218 -4.66 0.68 -31.35
N GLU A 219 -5.48 -0.03 -30.59
CA GLU A 219 -5.04 -0.87 -29.47
C GLU A 219 -3.73 -1.60 -29.78
N THR A 220 -2.68 -1.23 -29.05
CA THR A 220 -1.33 -1.79 -29.24
C THR A 220 -0.90 -2.48 -27.96
N VAL A 221 -0.45 -3.73 -28.09
CA VAL A 221 -0.03 -4.58 -26.98
C VAL A 221 1.46 -4.83 -27.12
N GLU A 222 2.25 -4.39 -26.16
CA GLU A 222 3.70 -4.55 -26.16
C GLU A 222 4.18 -5.28 -24.91
N ASN A 223 5.23 -6.09 -25.08
CA ASN A 223 5.93 -6.68 -23.94
C ASN A 223 6.91 -5.64 -23.40
N TRP A 224 6.75 -5.30 -22.14
CA TRP A 224 7.47 -4.24 -21.47
C TRP A 224 8.27 -4.82 -20.30
N ASP A 225 9.60 -4.76 -20.37
CA ASP A 225 10.47 -5.32 -19.33
C ASP A 225 10.93 -4.22 -18.37
N LEU A 226 10.63 -4.37 -17.08
CA LEU A 226 11.03 -3.38 -16.08
C LEU A 226 12.54 -3.24 -15.94
N GLU A 227 13.36 -4.26 -16.23
CA GLU A 227 14.83 -4.12 -16.20
C GLU A 227 15.34 -3.18 -17.30
N SER A 228 14.67 -3.17 -18.46
CA SER A 228 15.01 -2.28 -19.56
C SER A 228 14.79 -0.80 -19.24
N LEU A 229 14.00 -0.50 -18.20
CA LEU A 229 13.72 0.86 -17.73
C LEU A 229 14.91 1.55 -17.08
N ILE A 230 15.75 0.78 -16.40
CA ILE A 230 16.98 1.30 -15.79
C ILE A 230 17.90 1.83 -16.90
N GLU A 231 17.97 1.13 -18.03
CA GLU A 231 18.75 1.57 -19.18
C GLU A 231 18.05 2.66 -20.01
N SER A 232 16.73 2.63 -20.15
CA SER A 232 15.99 3.58 -20.99
C SER A 232 15.81 4.95 -20.32
N GLY A 233 15.62 5.01 -18.99
CA GLY A 233 15.61 6.27 -18.24
C GLY A 233 16.91 7.06 -18.39
N ALA A 234 18.06 6.37 -18.35
CA ALA A 234 19.38 6.99 -18.59
C ALA A 234 19.55 7.48 -20.04
N LYS A 235 19.06 6.71 -21.03
CA LYS A 235 19.07 7.09 -22.46
C LYS A 235 18.14 8.27 -22.76
N LEU A 236 16.97 8.33 -22.12
CA LEU A 236 16.01 9.43 -22.23
C LEU A 236 16.60 10.72 -21.63
N ALA A 237 17.20 10.65 -20.44
CA ALA A 237 17.89 11.79 -19.82
C ALA A 237 18.98 12.35 -20.75
N ALA A 238 19.79 11.48 -21.35
CA ALA A 238 20.81 11.89 -22.33
C ALA A 238 20.20 12.50 -23.61
N SER A 239 19.07 11.98 -24.10
CA SER A 239 18.40 12.45 -25.32
C SER A 239 17.68 13.78 -25.11
N ILE A 240 17.07 14.00 -23.94
CA ILE A 240 16.41 15.26 -23.58
C ILE A 240 17.45 16.37 -23.38
N GLN A 241 18.61 16.08 -22.78
CA GLN A 241 19.72 17.03 -22.66
C GLN A 241 20.26 17.53 -24.01
N MET A 242 20.01 16.81 -25.11
CA MET A 242 20.38 17.23 -26.46
C MET A 242 19.30 18.09 -27.15
N LEU A 243 18.11 18.25 -26.57
CA LEU A 243 17.08 19.15 -27.09
C LEU A 243 17.50 20.62 -26.84
N PRO A 244 17.28 21.54 -27.80
CA PRO A 244 17.63 22.94 -27.61
C PRO A 244 16.85 23.54 -26.44
N ALA A 245 17.55 24.25 -25.55
CA ALA A 245 16.97 24.89 -24.36
C ALA A 245 15.72 25.70 -24.75
N ARG A 246 14.58 25.34 -24.15
CA ARG A 246 13.33 26.07 -24.38
C ARG A 246 13.41 27.41 -23.65
N GLN A 247 12.90 28.45 -24.30
CA GLN A 247 12.71 29.74 -23.65
C GLN A 247 11.69 29.57 -22.53
N THR A 248 12.13 29.79 -21.30
CA THR A 248 11.27 29.82 -20.11
C THR A 248 10.17 30.87 -20.30
N PRO A 249 8.90 30.55 -19.99
CA PRO A 249 7.89 31.58 -19.88
C PRO A 249 8.35 32.59 -18.82
N ARG A 250 8.25 33.89 -19.12
CA ARG A 250 8.62 34.95 -18.17
C ARG A 250 7.88 34.72 -16.84
N PRO A 251 8.57 34.83 -15.69
CA PRO A 251 7.91 34.80 -14.40
C PRO A 251 6.90 35.95 -14.35
N VAL A 252 5.64 35.63 -14.05
CA VAL A 252 4.64 36.64 -13.72
C VAL A 252 5.09 37.27 -12.40
N SER A 253 5.33 38.57 -12.46
CA SER A 253 5.84 39.41 -11.38
C SER A 253 4.89 39.50 -10.19
N GLU A 254 5.49 39.34 -9.00
CA GLU A 254 5.05 39.62 -7.63
C GLU A 254 3.88 38.79 -7.01
N PRO A 255 4.05 38.30 -5.77
CA PRO A 255 3.05 37.51 -5.09
C PRO A 255 1.92 38.42 -4.63
N VAL A 256 0.68 38.08 -5.03
CA VAL A 256 -0.51 38.64 -4.40
C VAL A 256 -0.50 38.20 -2.93
N ALA A 257 -0.64 39.17 -2.04
CA ALA A 257 -0.66 39.00 -0.59
C ALA A 257 -1.44 37.75 -0.18
N GLN A 258 -0.81 36.91 0.64
CA GLN A 258 -1.44 35.79 1.34
C GLN A 258 -2.68 36.28 2.08
N GLN A 259 -3.85 36.06 1.50
CA GLN A 259 -5.10 36.07 2.25
C GLN A 259 -5.27 34.67 2.84
N ALA A 260 -5.42 34.63 4.16
CA ALA A 260 -5.64 33.40 4.92
C ALA A 260 -6.72 32.55 4.25
N ALA A 261 -6.37 31.30 3.95
CA ALA A 261 -7.27 30.31 3.41
C ALA A 261 -8.46 30.10 4.36
N PRO A 262 -9.68 29.88 3.86
CA PRO A 262 -10.75 29.36 4.69
C PRO A 262 -10.32 27.98 5.20
N GLU A 263 -10.50 27.70 6.48
CA GLU A 263 -10.17 26.40 7.07
C GLU A 263 -10.94 25.29 6.35
N LEU A 264 -10.21 24.48 5.58
CA LEU A 264 -10.69 23.32 4.87
C LEU A 264 -10.69 22.13 5.84
N GLY A 265 -11.88 21.57 6.10
CA GLY A 265 -12.06 20.46 7.04
C GLY A 265 -11.45 19.10 6.65
N TYR A 266 -10.50 19.06 5.70
CA TYR A 266 -9.69 17.90 5.36
C TYR A 266 -8.32 18.36 4.85
N GLU A 267 -7.23 18.01 5.55
CA GLU A 267 -5.87 18.43 5.20
C GLU A 267 -5.29 17.57 4.06
N VAL A 268 -5.18 18.15 2.87
CA VAL A 268 -4.21 17.68 1.86
C VAL A 268 -2.91 18.42 2.16
N ALA A 269 -2.06 17.82 2.99
CA ALA A 269 -0.83 18.46 3.45
C ALA A 269 0.32 18.23 2.47
N ASP A 270 1.16 19.25 2.31
CA ASP A 270 2.47 19.11 1.67
C ASP A 270 3.28 18.05 2.43
N MET A 271 3.72 17.05 1.68
CA MET A 271 4.32 15.80 2.15
C MET A 271 5.58 15.97 2.99
N MET A 272 6.28 17.10 2.85
CA MET A 272 7.57 17.34 3.50
C MET A 272 7.50 18.39 4.62
N THR A 273 6.31 18.83 5.00
CA THR A 273 6.09 19.62 6.21
C THR A 273 5.89 18.66 7.39
N GLU A 274 6.94 18.44 8.19
CA GLU A 274 6.80 17.61 9.41
C GLU A 274 5.92 18.32 10.46
N PRO A 275 5.08 17.58 11.21
CA PRO A 275 4.56 18.08 12.48
C PRO A 275 5.73 18.21 13.47
N ARG A 276 5.91 19.41 14.02
CA ARG A 276 6.81 19.66 15.15
C ARG A 276 6.40 18.72 16.29
N TYR A 277 7.26 17.77 16.64
CA TYR A 277 7.13 17.06 17.91
C TYR A 277 7.64 18.01 19.00
N ASP A 278 6.74 18.49 19.86
CA ASP A 278 7.11 19.21 21.08
C ASP A 278 7.88 18.24 21.99
N GLU A 279 9.18 18.49 22.16
CA GLU A 279 9.97 17.79 23.17
C GLU A 279 9.40 18.08 24.58
N PRO A 280 9.28 17.07 25.45
CA PRO A 280 8.83 17.28 26.82
C PRO A 280 9.88 18.10 27.60
N VAL A 281 9.44 19.27 28.08
CA VAL A 281 10.20 20.16 28.96
C VAL A 281 10.63 19.41 30.22
N LEU A 282 11.92 19.08 30.32
CA LEU A 282 12.52 18.73 31.61
C LEU A 282 12.78 20.01 32.39
N THR A 283 11.94 20.26 33.39
CA THR A 283 12.20 21.20 34.48
C THR A 283 13.26 20.61 35.40
N ASP A 284 14.43 21.23 35.48
CA ASP A 284 15.09 21.53 36.76
C ASP A 284 16.33 22.40 36.53
N ALA A 285 16.27 23.62 37.07
CA ALA A 285 17.38 24.55 37.19
C ALA A 285 18.09 24.37 38.54
N PRO A 286 19.41 24.58 38.61
CA PRO A 286 19.95 25.45 39.68
C PRO A 286 21.16 26.31 39.20
N PRO A 287 21.70 27.26 39.98
CA PRO A 287 21.37 28.68 39.93
C PRO A 287 22.51 29.61 39.42
N ALA A 288 22.15 30.87 39.20
CA ALA A 288 22.99 32.05 38.86
C ALA A 288 24.18 32.27 39.84
N ALA A 289 25.25 33.01 39.55
CA ALA A 289 25.47 34.33 38.91
C ALA A 289 27.02 34.54 38.78
N PRO A 290 27.62 35.71 38.42
CA PRO A 290 27.04 37.02 38.12
C PRO A 290 27.58 37.76 36.87
N GLU A 291 26.87 38.85 36.58
CA GLU A 291 27.08 39.87 35.55
C GLU A 291 28.37 40.68 35.73
N ILE A 292 28.91 41.17 34.60
CA ILE A 292 29.65 42.44 34.57
C ILE A 292 29.17 43.22 33.34
N ASP A 293 28.47 44.32 33.62
CA ASP A 293 28.12 45.39 32.70
C ASP A 293 29.28 46.38 32.59
N LEU A 294 29.45 47.02 31.43
CA LEU A 294 29.81 48.43 31.29
C LEU A 294 29.94 48.78 29.79
N ALA A 295 28.97 49.58 29.34
CA ALA A 295 29.00 50.41 28.15
C ALA A 295 30.25 51.34 28.12
N ASP A 296 30.73 51.74 26.94
CA ASP A 296 30.34 53.01 26.31
C ASP A 296 31.24 53.41 25.11
N ASN A 297 30.65 54.22 24.23
CA ASN A 297 31.25 55.20 23.31
C ASN A 297 31.81 54.82 21.92
N ALA A 298 31.00 55.20 20.92
CA ALA A 298 31.26 56.21 19.89
C ALA A 298 32.34 55.97 18.80
N ALA A 299 31.86 56.03 17.55
CA ALA A 299 32.64 56.03 16.31
C ALA A 299 33.53 57.27 16.12
N PRO A 300 34.55 57.14 15.25
CA PRO A 300 34.74 58.14 14.21
C PRO A 300 34.99 57.56 12.81
N VAL A 301 34.71 58.42 11.82
CA VAL A 301 34.81 58.23 10.38
C VAL A 301 36.24 58.57 9.90
N ILE A 302 36.70 57.95 8.79
CA ILE A 302 37.32 58.57 7.59
C ILE A 302 38.43 57.72 6.94
N GLU A 303 38.35 57.69 5.60
CA GLU A 303 39.36 57.45 4.53
C GLU A 303 39.65 56.03 4.01
N GLN A 304 39.29 55.85 2.73
CA GLN A 304 39.73 54.79 1.84
C GLN A 304 41.14 55.09 1.30
N PRO A 305 41.99 54.07 1.13
CA PRO A 305 42.99 54.08 0.07
C PRO A 305 42.82 52.89 -0.90
N LEU A 306 43.03 53.20 -2.18
CA LEU A 306 43.09 52.28 -3.31
C LEU A 306 44.09 51.13 -3.07
N VAL A 307 43.65 49.88 -3.26
CA VAL A 307 44.53 48.71 -3.40
C VAL A 307 44.18 47.96 -4.69
N GLN A 308 45.22 47.76 -5.50
CA GLN A 308 45.22 47.11 -6.81
C GLN A 308 44.82 45.63 -6.71
N PRO A 309 44.24 45.02 -7.78
CA PRO A 309 43.98 43.59 -7.79
C PRO A 309 45.31 42.80 -7.77
N PRO A 310 45.49 41.82 -6.87
CA PRO A 310 46.63 40.91 -6.94
C PRO A 310 46.52 39.99 -8.17
N ALA A 311 47.69 39.68 -8.75
CA ALA A 311 47.90 38.78 -9.88
C ALA A 311 47.36 37.36 -9.61
N PRO A 312 47.02 36.57 -10.65
CA PRO A 312 46.43 35.25 -10.46
C PRO A 312 47.42 34.32 -9.73
N LEU A 313 47.01 33.81 -8.57
CA LEU A 313 47.68 32.70 -7.93
C LEU A 313 47.45 31.45 -8.79
N ALA A 314 48.54 30.79 -9.16
CA ALA A 314 48.52 29.49 -9.80
C ALA A 314 47.73 28.51 -8.94
N TYR A 315 46.70 27.91 -9.53
CA TYR A 315 45.96 26.81 -8.93
C TYR A 315 46.80 25.55 -9.16
N GLU A 316 47.43 25.00 -8.12
CA GLU A 316 47.86 23.61 -8.16
C GLU A 316 46.67 22.73 -7.79
N GLU A 317 46.37 21.73 -8.62
CA GLU A 317 45.35 20.74 -8.36
C GLU A 317 45.66 20.01 -7.04
N PRO A 318 44.71 19.91 -6.10
CA PRO A 318 44.90 19.05 -4.94
C PRO A 318 44.90 17.60 -5.40
N THR A 319 46.09 16.98 -5.35
CA THR A 319 46.23 15.52 -5.48
C THR A 319 45.49 14.86 -4.33
N TYR A 320 44.39 14.17 -4.62
CA TYR A 320 43.63 13.41 -3.62
C TYR A 320 44.27 12.04 -3.44
N GLU A 321 44.99 11.84 -2.35
CA GLU A 321 45.33 10.50 -1.86
C GLU A 321 44.07 9.91 -1.23
N ALA A 322 43.56 8.82 -1.81
CA ALA A 322 42.41 8.11 -1.27
C ALA A 322 42.74 7.57 0.13
N PRO A 323 41.91 7.81 1.16
CA PRO A 323 42.13 7.20 2.47
C PRO A 323 42.01 5.68 2.33
N ALA A 324 43.10 4.98 2.65
CA ALA A 324 43.12 3.53 2.78
C ALA A 324 42.21 3.15 3.97
N TYR A 325 41.05 2.55 3.65
CA TYR A 325 40.13 2.03 4.63
C TYR A 325 40.56 0.61 5.00
N GLU A 326 41.08 0.40 6.21
CA GLU A 326 41.15 -0.96 6.76
C GLU A 326 39.76 -1.36 7.24
N ALA A 327 39.24 -2.45 6.67
CA ALA A 327 37.99 -3.04 7.10
C ALA A 327 38.13 -3.51 8.56
N PRO A 328 37.22 -3.13 9.47
CA PRO A 328 37.24 -3.66 10.83
C PRO A 328 37.03 -5.17 10.78
N ALA A 329 37.99 -5.92 11.33
CA ALA A 329 37.87 -7.35 11.52
C ALA A 329 36.74 -7.63 12.54
N TYR A 330 35.67 -8.26 12.06
CA TYR A 330 34.57 -8.72 12.89
C TYR A 330 34.95 -10.09 13.45
N GLU A 331 35.09 -10.21 14.78
CA GLU A 331 35.11 -11.51 15.43
C GLU A 331 33.68 -11.96 15.70
N GLU A 332 33.33 -13.16 15.24
CA GLU A 332 32.05 -13.79 15.53
C GLU A 332 31.93 -14.07 17.03
N PRO A 333 30.81 -13.71 17.68
CA PRO A 333 30.59 -14.06 19.07
C PRO A 333 30.40 -15.59 19.20
N SER A 334 31.39 -16.24 19.81
CA SER A 334 31.32 -17.64 20.24
C SER A 334 30.33 -17.78 21.40
N TYR A 335 29.25 -18.53 21.18
CA TYR A 335 28.26 -18.85 22.21
C TYR A 335 28.68 -20.15 22.93
N GLU A 336 29.11 -20.04 24.18
CA GLU A 336 29.27 -21.21 25.06
C GLU A 336 27.88 -21.67 25.52
N ALA A 337 27.53 -22.92 25.24
CA ALA A 337 26.30 -23.52 25.74
C ALA A 337 26.38 -23.70 27.27
N PRO A 338 25.32 -23.37 28.04
CA PRO A 338 25.34 -23.58 29.48
C PRO A 338 25.38 -25.09 29.79
N THR A 339 26.44 -25.51 30.47
CA THR A 339 26.60 -26.86 31.00
C THR A 339 25.64 -27.07 32.16
N TYR A 340 24.68 -27.98 32.00
CA TYR A 340 23.77 -28.39 33.07
C TYR A 340 24.40 -29.52 33.88
N GLU A 341 24.81 -29.25 35.12
CA GLU A 341 25.17 -30.28 36.11
C GLU A 341 23.88 -30.87 36.67
N ALA A 342 23.60 -32.14 36.36
CA ALA A 342 22.50 -32.87 36.96
C ALA A 342 22.79 -33.10 38.46
N PRO A 343 21.83 -32.82 39.37
CA PRO A 343 22.04 -33.10 40.79
C PRO A 343 22.20 -34.61 41.01
N ALA A 344 23.31 -34.99 41.65
CA ALA A 344 23.55 -36.35 42.09
C ALA A 344 22.65 -36.69 43.28
N TYR A 345 21.65 -37.53 43.05
CA TYR A 345 20.87 -38.18 44.11
C TYR A 345 21.61 -39.46 44.54
N GLU A 346 22.00 -39.53 45.82
CA GLU A 346 22.45 -40.78 46.41
C GLU A 346 21.27 -41.76 46.48
N ALA A 347 21.44 -42.93 45.85
CA ALA A 347 20.52 -44.04 46.00
C ALA A 347 20.56 -44.53 47.46
N SER A 348 19.54 -44.18 48.25
CA SER A 348 19.31 -44.86 49.52
C SER A 348 18.98 -46.32 49.25
N ALA A 349 19.84 -47.21 49.74
CA ALA A 349 19.57 -48.64 49.81
C ALA A 349 18.39 -48.87 50.76
N PHE A 350 17.26 -49.29 50.22
CA PHE A 350 16.15 -49.82 50.99
C PHE A 350 16.04 -51.31 50.67
N ASP A 351 16.26 -52.15 51.68
CA ASP A 351 16.08 -53.59 51.60
C ASP A 351 14.60 -53.93 51.36
N GLU A 352 14.34 -54.77 50.35
CA GLU A 352 13.00 -55.29 50.06
C GLU A 352 12.52 -56.22 51.19
N PRO A 353 11.37 -55.97 51.83
CA PRO A 353 10.73 -56.99 52.63
C PRO A 353 9.99 -57.98 51.72
N THR A 354 10.44 -59.23 51.74
CA THR A 354 9.72 -60.38 51.19
C THR A 354 8.32 -60.46 51.82
N TYR A 355 7.28 -60.30 51.00
CA TYR A 355 5.89 -60.53 51.41
C TYR A 355 5.34 -61.76 50.67
N GLU A 356 5.02 -62.82 51.40
CA GLU A 356 4.26 -63.94 50.86
C GLU A 356 2.79 -63.56 50.70
N ALA A 357 2.27 -63.73 49.49
CA ALA A 357 0.87 -63.46 49.16
C ALA A 357 -0.05 -64.47 49.85
N PRO A 358 -1.03 -64.05 50.68
CA PRO A 358 -2.09 -64.95 51.13
C PRO A 358 -3.04 -65.26 49.98
N ALA A 359 -3.35 -66.56 49.81
CA ALA A 359 -4.36 -67.02 48.86
C ALA A 359 -5.75 -66.54 49.29
N TYR A 360 -6.37 -65.69 48.47
CA TYR A 360 -7.79 -65.35 48.55
C TYR A 360 -8.54 -66.05 47.41
N GLU A 361 -9.62 -66.76 47.75
CA GLU A 361 -10.59 -67.26 46.79
C GLU A 361 -11.31 -66.09 46.12
N ALA A 362 -11.36 -66.12 44.78
CA ALA A 362 -12.01 -65.09 43.98
C ALA A 362 -13.53 -65.12 44.21
N PRO A 363 -14.17 -63.98 44.56
CA PRO A 363 -15.62 -63.89 44.45
C PRO A 363 -15.99 -63.93 42.97
N VAL A 364 -17.00 -64.75 42.64
CA VAL A 364 -17.64 -64.75 41.33
C VAL A 364 -18.31 -63.39 41.14
N MET A 365 -17.67 -62.52 40.34
CA MET A 365 -18.29 -61.32 39.81
C MET A 365 -18.74 -61.63 38.39
N ASP A 366 -20.03 -61.45 38.14
CA ASP A 366 -20.60 -61.44 36.80
C ASP A 366 -19.78 -60.51 35.89
N GLU A 367 -19.41 -61.00 34.71
CA GLU A 367 -18.80 -60.20 33.64
C GLU A 367 -19.74 -59.06 33.27
N VAL A 368 -19.49 -57.87 33.82
CA VAL A 368 -20.05 -56.64 33.25
C VAL A 368 -19.31 -56.43 31.93
N PRO A 369 -20.00 -56.42 30.78
CA PRO A 369 -19.34 -56.14 29.52
C PRO A 369 -18.74 -54.74 29.62
N MET A 370 -17.44 -54.64 29.36
CA MET A 370 -16.78 -53.35 29.16
C MET A 370 -17.61 -52.56 28.14
N PRO A 371 -18.10 -51.35 28.47
CA PRO A 371 -18.70 -50.51 27.45
C PRO A 371 -17.64 -50.27 26.38
N GLU A 372 -17.99 -50.57 25.13
CA GLU A 372 -17.26 -50.06 23.98
C GLU A 372 -17.01 -48.57 24.20
N PRO A 373 -15.80 -48.04 23.91
CA PRO A 373 -15.59 -46.61 23.98
C PRO A 373 -16.68 -45.95 23.13
N GLU A 374 -17.54 -45.16 23.79
CA GLU A 374 -18.53 -44.37 23.07
C GLU A 374 -17.78 -43.55 22.02
N PRO A 375 -18.22 -43.55 20.74
CA PRO A 375 -17.57 -42.73 19.74
C PRO A 375 -17.57 -41.28 20.24
N GLU A 376 -16.40 -40.66 20.29
CA GLU A 376 -16.29 -39.23 20.57
C GLU A 376 -17.28 -38.50 19.66
N PRO A 377 -18.05 -37.52 20.17
CA PRO A 377 -19.04 -36.83 19.36
C PRO A 377 -18.31 -36.18 18.17
N GLU A 378 -18.51 -36.73 16.97
CA GLU A 378 -18.01 -36.10 15.75
C GLU A 378 -18.60 -34.68 15.69
N ILE A 379 -17.75 -33.67 15.88
CA ILE A 379 -18.15 -32.27 15.75
C ILE A 379 -18.42 -32.05 14.27
N SER A 380 -19.67 -32.24 13.86
CA SER A 380 -20.11 -32.08 12.48
C SER A 380 -20.13 -30.60 12.11
N TYR A 381 -19.01 -30.12 11.56
CA TYR A 381 -18.83 -28.77 11.02
C TYR A 381 -19.69 -28.47 9.77
N THR A 382 -20.54 -29.41 9.35
CA THR A 382 -21.51 -29.25 8.26
C THR A 382 -22.95 -29.03 8.75
N ASP A 383 -23.19 -29.04 10.08
CA ASP A 383 -24.52 -28.81 10.64
C ASP A 383 -24.90 -27.32 10.64
N ARG A 384 -25.48 -26.87 9.52
CA ARG A 384 -25.99 -25.51 9.33
C ARG A 384 -27.07 -25.14 10.35
N ALA A 385 -27.93 -26.08 10.76
CA ALA A 385 -29.05 -25.79 11.66
C ALA A 385 -28.56 -25.57 13.10
N GLY A 386 -27.65 -26.42 13.58
CA GLY A 386 -26.99 -26.27 14.87
C GLY A 386 -26.17 -24.97 14.93
N PHE A 387 -25.36 -24.71 13.92
CA PHE A 387 -24.54 -23.49 13.84
C PHE A 387 -25.40 -22.22 13.78
N SER A 388 -26.46 -22.20 12.96
CA SER A 388 -27.37 -21.05 12.88
C SER A 388 -28.05 -20.74 14.21
N THR A 389 -28.41 -21.77 14.98
CA THR A 389 -29.03 -21.59 16.30
C THR A 389 -28.04 -20.97 17.29
N LEU A 390 -26.80 -21.47 17.31
CA LEU A 390 -25.72 -20.95 18.14
C LEU A 390 -25.40 -19.50 17.76
N LEU A 391 -25.26 -19.21 16.47
CA LEU A 391 -25.00 -17.86 15.99
C LEU A 391 -26.12 -16.87 16.37
N GLN A 392 -27.38 -17.29 16.25
CA GLN A 392 -28.52 -16.45 16.62
C GLN A 392 -28.50 -16.10 18.12
N GLN A 393 -28.01 -16.99 18.99
CA GLN A 393 -27.84 -16.69 20.41
C GLN A 393 -26.83 -15.56 20.63
N HIS A 394 -25.72 -15.52 19.89
CA HIS A 394 -24.76 -14.42 19.97
C HIS A 394 -25.35 -13.09 19.47
N PHE A 395 -26.15 -13.09 18.40
CA PHE A 395 -26.87 -11.89 17.96
C PHE A 395 -27.85 -11.36 19.02
N VAL A 396 -28.55 -12.25 19.74
CA VAL A 396 -29.44 -11.86 20.84
C VAL A 396 -28.65 -11.37 22.06
N GLN A 397 -27.57 -12.06 22.43
CA GLN A 397 -26.70 -11.68 23.54
C GLN A 397 -25.99 -10.34 23.31
N ARG A 398 -25.69 -9.99 22.06
CA ARG A 398 -25.23 -8.65 21.67
C ARG A 398 -26.20 -7.57 22.13
N GLU A 399 -27.51 -7.77 21.92
CA GLU A 399 -28.52 -6.77 22.25
C GLU A 399 -28.79 -6.65 23.75
N VAL A 400 -28.56 -7.73 24.51
CA VAL A 400 -28.89 -7.79 25.94
C VAL A 400 -27.68 -7.50 26.83
N ALA A 401 -26.47 -7.91 26.44
CA ALA A 401 -25.29 -7.95 27.30
C ALA A 401 -24.02 -7.33 26.67
N ASP A 402 -24.10 -6.72 25.48
CA ASP A 402 -22.98 -6.10 24.74
C ASP A 402 -21.74 -7.01 24.67
N THR A 403 -21.99 -8.31 24.52
CA THR A 403 -20.92 -9.31 24.50
C THR A 403 -20.30 -9.36 23.10
N PRO A 404 -19.00 -9.06 22.96
CA PRO A 404 -18.36 -8.97 21.66
C PRO A 404 -18.13 -10.37 21.09
N PHE A 405 -18.30 -10.51 19.77
CA PHE A 405 -17.96 -11.73 19.06
C PHE A 405 -17.47 -11.38 17.67
N LEU A 406 -16.66 -12.25 17.07
CA LEU A 406 -16.16 -12.06 15.72
C LEU A 406 -16.66 -13.17 14.81
N LEU A 407 -17.06 -12.78 13.60
CA LEU A 407 -17.31 -13.72 12.53
C LEU A 407 -16.23 -13.57 11.46
N LEU A 408 -15.73 -14.70 10.98
CA LEU A 408 -14.84 -14.77 9.84
C LEU A 408 -15.52 -15.58 8.74
N ALA A 409 -15.74 -14.95 7.59
CA ALA A 409 -16.17 -15.64 6.39
C ALA A 409 -14.96 -15.82 5.49
N MET A 410 -14.53 -17.07 5.28
CA MET A 410 -13.42 -17.45 4.41
C MET A 410 -13.98 -18.09 3.15
N ARG A 411 -13.51 -17.62 2.00
CA ARG A 411 -13.76 -18.26 0.70
C ARG A 411 -12.44 -18.74 0.12
N MET A 412 -12.49 -19.89 -0.54
CA MET A 412 -11.41 -20.36 -1.41
C MET A 412 -11.64 -19.83 -2.82
N ASP A 413 -10.66 -19.11 -3.38
CA ASP A 413 -10.74 -18.71 -4.77
C ASP A 413 -10.52 -19.93 -5.68
N ARG A 414 -11.47 -20.18 -6.59
CA ARG A 414 -11.34 -21.23 -7.61
C ARG A 414 -10.49 -20.66 -8.74
N GLY A 415 -9.18 -20.68 -8.55
CA GLY A 415 -8.23 -20.29 -9.60
C GLY A 415 -8.55 -20.96 -10.94
N ASP A 416 -8.22 -20.25 -12.03
CA ASP A 416 -8.69 -20.36 -13.41
C ASP A 416 -8.43 -21.71 -14.12
N GLY A 417 -8.84 -22.83 -13.53
CA GLY A 417 -8.97 -24.15 -14.17
C GLY A 417 -7.71 -24.76 -14.80
N ARG A 418 -6.52 -24.18 -14.63
CA ARG A 418 -5.26 -24.67 -15.20
C ARG A 418 -4.12 -24.64 -14.19
N GLY A 419 -4.19 -25.53 -13.22
CA GLY A 419 -3.11 -25.82 -12.30
C GLY A 419 -3.61 -26.70 -11.16
N SER A 420 -2.83 -27.72 -10.78
CA SER A 420 -3.10 -28.48 -9.57
C SER A 420 -3.15 -27.52 -8.39
N ARG A 421 -4.25 -27.54 -7.63
CA ARG A 421 -4.36 -26.77 -6.39
C ARG A 421 -3.20 -27.17 -5.46
N PRO A 422 -2.56 -26.23 -4.76
CA PRO A 422 -1.51 -26.56 -3.81
C PRO A 422 -2.06 -27.27 -2.56
N PHE A 423 -3.35 -27.10 -2.25
CA PHE A 423 -4.03 -27.72 -1.10
C PHE A 423 -5.50 -28.03 -1.40
N ASP A 424 -6.02 -29.07 -0.78
CA ASP A 424 -7.44 -29.40 -0.78
C ASP A 424 -8.20 -28.62 0.29
N PHE A 425 -9.50 -28.39 0.09
CA PHE A 425 -10.34 -27.64 1.05
C PHE A 425 -10.36 -28.30 2.43
N GLU A 426 -10.28 -29.64 2.48
CA GLU A 426 -10.18 -30.43 3.71
C GLU A 426 -8.97 -30.04 4.58
N PHE A 427 -7.82 -29.75 3.96
CA PHE A 427 -6.63 -29.32 4.69
C PHE A 427 -6.84 -27.99 5.42
N ILE A 428 -7.61 -27.08 4.84
CA ILE A 428 -7.92 -25.79 5.48
C ILE A 428 -8.94 -25.97 6.60
N LEU A 429 -9.89 -26.88 6.45
CA LEU A 429 -10.84 -27.22 7.50
C LEU A 429 -10.13 -27.76 8.74
N ASP A 430 -9.19 -28.69 8.54
CA ASP A 430 -8.38 -29.23 9.64
C ASP A 430 -7.55 -28.14 10.31
N LEU A 431 -6.86 -27.31 9.51
CA LEU A 431 -6.04 -26.21 9.99
C LEU A 431 -6.85 -25.19 10.84
N VAL A 432 -8.06 -24.87 10.39
CA VAL A 432 -8.95 -23.95 11.10
C VAL A 432 -9.50 -24.60 12.35
N HIS A 433 -9.95 -25.85 12.27
CA HIS A 433 -10.49 -26.62 13.39
C HIS A 433 -9.48 -26.71 14.54
N GLU A 434 -8.21 -27.01 14.24
CA GLU A 434 -7.13 -27.05 15.24
C GLU A 434 -6.82 -25.68 15.86
N ALA A 435 -7.16 -24.58 15.17
CA ALA A 435 -6.94 -23.22 15.67
C ALA A 435 -8.09 -22.67 16.54
N LEU A 436 -9.24 -23.34 16.56
CA LEU A 436 -10.41 -22.96 17.35
C LEU A 436 -10.21 -23.24 18.85
N ARG A 437 -10.80 -22.41 19.71
CA ARG A 437 -10.93 -22.68 21.15
C ARG A 437 -12.21 -23.49 21.38
N GLU A 438 -12.35 -24.10 22.55
CA GLU A 438 -13.54 -24.88 22.93
C GLU A 438 -14.88 -24.13 22.81
N GLN A 439 -14.84 -22.80 22.90
CA GLN A 439 -16.01 -21.92 22.81
C GLN A 439 -16.27 -21.36 21.40
N ASP A 440 -15.36 -21.61 20.45
CA ASP A 440 -15.47 -21.16 19.07
C ASP A 440 -16.20 -22.23 18.24
N ALA A 441 -16.80 -21.83 17.13
CA ALA A 441 -17.53 -22.74 16.24
C ALA A 441 -17.19 -22.47 14.79
N MET A 442 -17.35 -23.47 13.92
CA MET A 442 -17.22 -23.30 12.48
C MET A 442 -18.32 -24.02 11.70
N LEU A 443 -18.60 -23.52 10.50
CA LEU A 443 -19.53 -24.10 9.54
C LEU A 443 -18.88 -24.10 8.15
N ALA A 444 -18.78 -25.26 7.55
CA ALA A 444 -18.21 -25.45 6.22
C ALA A 444 -19.29 -25.84 5.20
N ASP A 445 -19.22 -25.22 4.02
CA ASP A 445 -19.93 -25.65 2.82
C ASP A 445 -18.92 -26.32 1.87
N MET A 446 -19.00 -27.64 1.78
CA MET A 446 -18.10 -28.46 0.95
C MET A 446 -18.37 -28.31 -0.55
N GLU A 447 -19.59 -27.92 -0.96
CA GLU A 447 -19.95 -27.78 -2.38
C GLU A 447 -19.42 -26.46 -2.95
N GLN A 448 -19.51 -25.39 -2.15
CA GLN A 448 -19.07 -24.04 -2.51
C GLN A 448 -17.66 -23.69 -2.01
N GLU A 449 -17.02 -24.56 -1.23
CA GLU A 449 -15.68 -24.35 -0.64
C GLU A 449 -15.61 -23.06 0.20
N ARG A 450 -16.65 -22.87 1.02
CA ARG A 450 -16.81 -21.70 1.90
C ARG A 450 -16.78 -22.14 3.36
N LEU A 451 -16.16 -21.32 4.21
CA LEU A 451 -15.99 -21.61 5.61
C LEU A 451 -16.33 -20.38 6.44
N VAL A 452 -17.21 -20.57 7.41
CA VAL A 452 -17.59 -19.56 8.39
C VAL A 452 -17.04 -19.97 9.75
N VAL A 453 -16.39 -19.04 10.43
CA VAL A 453 -15.88 -19.22 11.79
C VAL A 453 -16.51 -18.18 12.70
N LEU A 454 -16.99 -18.62 13.85
CA LEU A 454 -17.46 -17.79 14.94
C LEU A 454 -16.44 -17.89 16.08
N LEU A 455 -15.83 -16.74 16.42
CA LEU A 455 -15.01 -16.59 17.61
C LEU A 455 -15.86 -15.95 18.71
N GLY A 456 -16.21 -16.76 19.71
CA GLY A 456 -17.04 -16.34 20.83
C GLY A 456 -16.27 -15.47 21.82
N ASN A 457 -16.92 -14.42 22.35
CA ASN A 457 -16.36 -13.52 23.36
C ASN A 457 -15.07 -12.82 22.93
N SER A 458 -14.91 -12.57 21.62
CA SER A 458 -13.68 -12.02 21.04
C SER A 458 -13.86 -10.59 20.56
N ARG A 459 -12.83 -9.76 20.83
CA ARG A 459 -12.70 -8.39 20.32
C ARG A 459 -11.92 -8.38 19.00
N PRO A 460 -12.02 -7.31 18.18
CA PRO A 460 -11.34 -7.21 16.88
C PRO A 460 -9.84 -7.53 16.90
N GLU A 461 -9.14 -7.21 17.99
CA GLU A 461 -7.72 -7.52 18.19
C GLU A 461 -7.42 -9.03 18.21
N GLU A 462 -8.36 -9.85 18.67
CA GLU A 462 -8.23 -11.32 18.69
C GLU A 462 -8.32 -11.94 17.29
N ALA A 463 -8.91 -11.25 16.31
CA ALA A 463 -8.89 -11.70 14.91
C ALA A 463 -7.44 -11.82 14.41
N GLN A 464 -6.60 -10.84 14.74
CA GLN A 464 -5.19 -10.83 14.34
C GLN A 464 -4.39 -11.95 15.04
N ALA A 465 -4.72 -12.25 16.30
CA ALA A 465 -4.14 -13.38 17.02
C ALA A 465 -4.57 -14.73 16.43
N PHE A 466 -5.83 -14.88 16.03
CA PHE A 466 -6.34 -16.04 15.32
C PHE A 466 -5.61 -16.26 13.98
N PHE A 467 -5.52 -15.24 13.12
CA PHE A 467 -4.77 -15.35 11.87
C PHE A 467 -3.28 -15.60 12.07
N SER A 468 -2.68 -15.07 13.14
CA SER A 468 -1.29 -15.34 13.48
C SER A 468 -1.07 -16.81 13.88
N ARG A 469 -1.99 -17.40 14.65
CA ARG A 469 -1.98 -18.84 14.97
C ARG A 469 -2.11 -19.69 13.70
N LEU A 470 -3.07 -19.35 12.84
CA LEU A 470 -3.30 -20.01 11.55
C LEU A 470 -2.02 -19.94 10.67
N LYS A 471 -1.42 -18.75 10.54
CA LYS A 471 -0.19 -18.54 9.74
C LYS A 471 1.02 -19.27 10.31
N ASN A 472 1.18 -19.29 11.63
CA ASN A 472 2.28 -20.00 12.27
C ASN A 472 2.16 -21.52 12.08
N ARG A 473 0.94 -22.06 12.19
CA ARG A 473 0.66 -23.48 11.95
C ARG A 473 0.89 -23.84 10.48
N LEU A 474 0.39 -22.99 9.57
CA LEU A 474 0.62 -23.17 8.15
C LEU A 474 2.11 -23.18 7.75
N ARG A 475 2.93 -22.36 8.42
CA ARG A 475 4.39 -22.37 8.24
C ARG A 475 5.07 -23.62 8.79
N GLN A 476 4.47 -24.29 9.78
CA GLN A 476 4.96 -25.56 10.32
C GLN A 476 4.63 -26.71 9.38
N ASP A 477 3.40 -26.76 8.87
CA ASP A 477 2.90 -27.90 8.09
C ASP A 477 3.21 -27.79 6.58
N ALA A 478 3.33 -26.56 6.04
CA ALA A 478 3.59 -26.30 4.63
C ALA A 478 4.47 -25.05 4.37
N PRO A 479 5.76 -25.06 4.76
CA PRO A 479 6.64 -23.89 4.74
C PRO A 479 6.90 -23.27 3.36
N GLN A 480 6.85 -24.05 2.28
CA GLN A 480 7.12 -23.56 0.91
C GLN A 480 5.91 -22.88 0.24
N GLN A 481 4.71 -22.99 0.84
CA GLN A 481 3.44 -22.59 0.23
C GLN A 481 2.59 -21.71 1.16
N ALA A 482 3.06 -21.43 2.38
CA ALA A 482 2.37 -20.62 3.38
C ALA A 482 2.07 -19.18 2.90
N ASP A 483 2.92 -18.62 2.03
CA ASP A 483 2.68 -17.30 1.46
C ASP A 483 1.66 -17.32 0.30
N HIS A 484 1.41 -18.47 -0.35
CA HIS A 484 0.40 -18.60 -1.40
C HIS A 484 -1.03 -18.68 -0.86
N LEU A 485 -1.24 -19.37 0.27
CA LEU A 485 -2.56 -19.53 0.89
C LEU A 485 -3.18 -18.23 1.43
N LEU A 486 -2.34 -17.30 1.90
CA LEU A 486 -2.80 -15.98 2.36
C LEU A 486 -3.34 -15.10 1.23
N HIS A 487 -3.03 -15.44 -0.03
CA HIS A 487 -3.53 -14.74 -1.21
C HIS A 487 -4.72 -15.47 -1.86
N SER A 488 -4.92 -16.77 -1.59
CA SER A 488 -6.02 -17.58 -2.15
C SER A 488 -7.24 -17.67 -1.23
N VAL A 489 -7.10 -17.32 0.05
CA VAL A 489 -8.20 -17.27 1.02
C VAL A 489 -8.58 -15.81 1.25
N SER A 490 -9.73 -15.40 0.71
CA SER A 490 -10.30 -14.10 1.07
C SER A 490 -11.12 -14.26 2.34
N ALA A 491 -10.71 -13.56 3.41
CA ALA A 491 -11.38 -13.58 4.69
C ALA A 491 -12.01 -12.22 5.03
N ILE A 492 -13.29 -12.21 5.36
CA ILE A 492 -13.99 -11.01 5.84
C ILE A 492 -14.20 -11.15 7.35
N VAL A 493 -13.69 -10.18 8.11
CA VAL A 493 -13.87 -10.11 9.56
C VAL A 493 -15.04 -9.18 9.87
N VAL A 494 -16.06 -9.70 10.56
CA VAL A 494 -17.28 -8.99 10.90
C VAL A 494 -17.38 -8.87 12.42
N PRO A 495 -17.01 -7.72 13.00
CA PRO A 495 -17.09 -7.50 14.44
C PRO A 495 -18.53 -7.31 14.90
N ASP A 496 -18.89 -8.01 15.98
CA ASP A 496 -20.22 -8.04 16.60
C ASP A 496 -21.36 -8.39 15.63
N GLY A 497 -21.02 -9.08 14.54
CA GLY A 497 -21.94 -9.39 13.44
C GLY A 497 -22.47 -8.16 12.70
N LYS A 498 -21.88 -6.96 12.84
CA LYS A 498 -22.35 -5.74 12.14
C LYS A 498 -21.77 -5.67 10.72
N PRO A 499 -22.58 -5.32 9.69
CA PRO A 499 -23.88 -4.64 9.76
C PRO A 499 -25.12 -5.54 9.84
N PHE A 500 -24.96 -6.86 9.91
CA PHE A 500 -26.08 -7.81 9.87
C PHE A 500 -26.98 -7.71 11.11
N GLN A 501 -28.27 -7.93 10.91
CA GLN A 501 -29.29 -7.86 11.96
C GLN A 501 -29.51 -9.21 12.65
N ASN A 502 -29.29 -10.32 11.93
CA ASN A 502 -29.50 -11.66 12.45
C ASN A 502 -28.54 -12.68 11.81
N ALA A 503 -28.55 -13.91 12.34
CA ALA A 503 -27.69 -15.00 11.87
C ALA A 503 -27.98 -15.41 10.42
N GLU A 504 -29.25 -15.40 10.01
CA GLU A 504 -29.67 -15.84 8.68
C GLU A 504 -29.18 -14.89 7.58
N GLU A 505 -29.25 -13.58 7.82
CA GLU A 505 -28.76 -12.54 6.92
C GLU A 505 -27.25 -12.68 6.70
N PHE A 506 -26.49 -12.92 7.77
CA PHE A 506 -25.05 -13.16 7.68
C PHE A 506 -24.72 -14.47 6.96
N LEU A 507 -25.39 -15.57 7.28
CA LEU A 507 -25.14 -16.88 6.65
C LEU A 507 -25.47 -16.86 5.16
N THR A 508 -26.53 -16.15 4.76
CA THR A 508 -26.89 -15.96 3.35
C THR A 508 -25.78 -15.19 2.62
N TYR A 509 -25.28 -14.11 3.21
CA TYR A 509 -24.15 -13.37 2.65
C TYR A 509 -22.86 -14.21 2.57
N ALA A 510 -22.53 -14.93 3.63
CA ALA A 510 -21.26 -15.63 3.75
C ALA A 510 -21.20 -16.95 2.96
N LEU A 511 -22.32 -17.66 2.82
CA LEU A 511 -22.38 -18.98 2.19
C LEU A 511 -23.12 -18.99 0.85
N ASP A 512 -24.12 -18.13 0.63
CA ASP A 512 -25.02 -18.25 -0.53
C ASP A 512 -24.79 -17.14 -1.59
N GLU A 513 -24.49 -15.89 -1.20
CA GLU A 513 -24.36 -14.73 -2.13
C GLU A 513 -22.92 -14.23 -2.36
N GLY A 514 -21.99 -14.60 -1.46
CA GLY A 514 -20.66 -13.99 -1.31
C GLY A 514 -19.64 -14.27 -2.39
#